data_AF-A4FZU9-F1
#
_entry.id   AF-A4FZU9-F1
#
_cell.length_a   1.000
_cell.length_b   1.000
_cell.length_c   1.000
_cell.angle_alpha   90.00
_cell.angle_beta   90.00
_cell.angle_gamma   90.00
#
_symmetry.space_group_name_H-M   'P 1'
#
loop_
_entity.id
_entity.type
_entity.pdbx_description
1 polymer ?
#
loop_
_entity_poly.entity_id
_entity_poly.type
_entity_poly.pdbx_seq_one_letter_code
_entity_poly.pdbx_strand_id
1 'polypeptide(L)'
;MEYSKVNADHQSLTETFNIDKLENYTYKLSYVHYGNIQEGMSVKIFINGIYVYEYSKDLSNIGSGAYKKSEDGIDITDYLVNGSNEFKIESRIWETNTSSPYYVVRNIEITEPCPAIIKLPIYFNVNFLTFILCTMFFAIRK
;
A
#
# COMPACT_ATOMS: atom_id res chain seq x y z
N MET A 1 -0.99 -14.34 -5.55
CA MET A 1 -2.41 -14.74 -5.67
C MET A 1 -2.84 -14.69 -7.13
N GLU A 2 -3.53 -15.71 -7.65
CA GLU A 2 -3.82 -15.81 -9.10
C GLU A 2 -4.87 -14.79 -9.57
N TYR A 3 -5.99 -14.65 -8.85
CA TYR A 3 -6.96 -13.54 -8.92
C TYR A 3 -8.03 -13.67 -7.82
N SER A 4 -8.73 -12.57 -7.51
CA SER A 4 -9.88 -12.47 -6.60
C SER A 4 -11.04 -11.81 -7.31
N LYS A 5 -12.26 -12.36 -7.20
CA LYS A 5 -13.46 -11.87 -7.89
C LYS A 5 -14.60 -11.61 -6.90
N VAL A 6 -15.29 -10.50 -7.06
CA VAL A 6 -16.52 -10.15 -6.32
C VAL A 6 -17.66 -9.82 -7.29
N ASN A 7 -18.89 -10.14 -6.90
CA ASN A 7 -20.12 -9.93 -7.66
C ASN A 7 -21.33 -9.86 -6.70
N ALA A 8 -22.55 -9.92 -7.25
CA ALA A 8 -23.78 -9.84 -6.45
C ALA A 8 -23.90 -10.95 -5.39
N ASP A 9 -23.45 -12.17 -5.73
CA ASP A 9 -23.51 -13.34 -4.84
C ASP A 9 -22.36 -13.38 -3.83
N HIS A 10 -21.19 -12.88 -4.23
CA HIS A 10 -19.95 -12.90 -3.45
C HIS A 10 -19.47 -11.47 -3.25
N GLN A 11 -20.11 -10.78 -2.30
CA GLN A 11 -19.86 -9.36 -2.08
C GLN A 11 -18.56 -9.07 -1.34
N SER A 12 -17.94 -10.05 -0.70
CA SER A 12 -16.67 -9.87 -0.01
C SER A 12 -15.75 -11.05 -0.16
N LEU A 13 -14.45 -10.76 -0.17
CA LEU A 13 -13.36 -11.73 -0.13
C LEU A 13 -12.31 -11.23 0.84
N THR A 14 -11.76 -12.12 1.65
CA THR A 14 -10.77 -11.81 2.68
C THR A 14 -9.64 -12.82 2.60
N GLU A 15 -8.42 -12.34 2.58
CA GLU A 15 -7.21 -13.14 2.46
C GLU A 15 -6.21 -12.71 3.51
N THR A 16 -5.48 -13.67 4.06
CA THR A 16 -4.44 -13.40 5.06
C THR A 16 -3.06 -13.63 4.48
N PHE A 17 -2.12 -12.77 4.80
CA PHE A 17 -0.72 -12.90 4.40
C PHE A 17 0.20 -12.49 5.54
N ASN A 18 1.40 -13.09 5.59
CA ASN A 18 2.40 -12.76 6.58
C ASN A 18 3.53 -11.94 5.97
N ILE A 19 4.03 -10.95 6.71
CA ILE A 19 5.26 -10.22 6.37
C ILE A 19 6.14 -10.06 7.61
N ASP A 20 7.45 -10.03 7.41
CA ASP A 20 8.40 -9.57 8.42
C ASP A 20 8.58 -8.06 8.24
N LYS A 21 7.75 -7.28 8.95
CA LYS A 21 7.72 -5.82 8.77
C LYS A 21 8.98 -5.19 9.37
N LEU A 22 9.80 -4.60 8.51
CA LEU A 22 11.00 -3.87 8.88
C LEU A 22 10.65 -2.41 9.21
N GLU A 23 11.27 -1.88 10.27
CA GLU A 23 11.17 -0.46 10.59
C GLU A 23 11.91 0.38 9.54
N ASN A 24 11.38 1.57 9.25
CA ASN A 24 11.93 2.53 8.27
C ASN A 24 11.88 2.09 6.79
N TYR A 25 11.11 1.04 6.48
CA TYR A 25 10.78 0.67 5.11
C TYR A 25 9.41 1.22 4.74
N THR A 26 9.30 1.71 3.51
CA THR A 26 8.00 1.96 2.89
C THR A 26 7.51 0.65 2.29
N TYR A 27 6.21 0.41 2.30
CA TYR A 27 5.58 -0.76 1.68
C TYR A 27 4.53 -0.29 0.67
N LYS A 28 4.59 -0.83 -0.53
CA LYS A 28 3.74 -0.42 -1.63
C LYS A 28 2.91 -1.57 -2.17
N LEU A 29 1.60 -1.34 -2.28
CA LEU A 29 0.64 -2.25 -2.88
C LEU A 29 0.48 -1.92 -4.37
N SER A 30 0.67 -2.94 -5.21
CA SER A 30 0.42 -2.87 -6.65
C SER A 30 -0.49 -4.04 -7.05
N TYR A 31 -1.41 -3.81 -7.99
CA TYR A 31 -2.32 -4.83 -8.50
C TYR A 31 -2.91 -4.43 -9.85
N VAL A 32 -3.43 -5.43 -10.57
CA VAL A 32 -4.22 -5.24 -11.79
C VAL A 32 -5.69 -5.48 -11.48
N HIS A 33 -6.57 -4.58 -11.90
CA HIS A 33 -8.00 -4.71 -11.71
C HIS A 33 -8.82 -4.43 -12.98
N TYR A 34 -10.02 -4.99 -13.02
CA TYR A 34 -11.00 -4.79 -14.09
C TYR A 34 -12.39 -5.22 -13.64
N GLY A 35 -13.43 -4.70 -14.28
CA GLY A 35 -14.80 -5.07 -13.97
C GLY A 35 -15.81 -4.29 -14.81
N ASN A 36 -17.05 -4.75 -14.81
CA ASN A 36 -18.17 -4.09 -15.48
C ASN A 36 -19.18 -3.56 -14.46
N ILE A 37 -18.70 -2.92 -13.40
CA ILE A 37 -19.56 -2.29 -12.38
C ILE A 37 -20.40 -1.17 -13.00
N GLN A 38 -21.60 -0.97 -12.45
CA GLN A 38 -22.57 0.01 -12.94
C GLN A 38 -22.68 1.23 -12.03
N GLU A 39 -23.50 2.19 -12.45
CA GLU A 39 -23.77 3.41 -11.68
C GLU A 39 -24.33 3.06 -10.30
N GLY A 40 -23.85 3.72 -9.26
CA GLY A 40 -24.18 3.42 -7.86
C GLY A 40 -23.54 2.16 -7.26
N MET A 41 -22.85 1.32 -8.06
CA MET A 41 -22.10 0.17 -7.55
C MET A 41 -20.67 0.58 -7.19
N SER A 42 -20.10 -0.05 -6.17
CA SER A 42 -18.70 0.18 -5.82
C SER A 42 -18.00 -1.03 -5.24
N VAL A 43 -16.68 -0.97 -5.25
CA VAL A 43 -15.78 -1.93 -4.63
C VAL A 43 -14.75 -1.18 -3.81
N LYS A 44 -14.53 -1.63 -2.57
CA LYS A 44 -13.59 -1.05 -1.63
C LYS A 44 -12.54 -2.09 -1.25
N ILE A 45 -11.30 -1.64 -1.18
CA ILE A 45 -10.15 -2.45 -0.78
C ILE A 45 -9.68 -1.97 0.60
N PHE A 46 -9.39 -2.93 1.46
CA PHE A 46 -8.92 -2.69 2.82
C PHE A 46 -7.67 -3.52 3.12
N ILE A 47 -6.82 -2.97 3.98
CA ILE A 47 -5.69 -3.67 4.62
C ILE A 47 -5.90 -3.58 6.13
N ASN A 48 -5.97 -4.70 6.84
CA ASN A 48 -6.22 -4.75 8.28
C ASN A 48 -7.42 -3.89 8.72
N GLY A 49 -8.51 -3.91 7.94
CA GLY A 49 -9.71 -3.11 8.16
C GLY A 49 -9.60 -1.61 7.82
N ILE A 50 -8.44 -1.13 7.37
CA ILE A 50 -8.21 0.27 6.97
C ILE A 50 -8.51 0.43 5.49
N TYR A 51 -9.32 1.42 5.14
CA TYR A 51 -9.70 1.74 3.77
C TYR A 51 -8.50 2.23 2.95
N VAL A 52 -8.25 1.59 1.80
CA VAL A 52 -7.15 1.90 0.89
C VAL A 52 -7.63 2.55 -0.39
N TYR A 53 -8.68 2.00 -1.01
CA TYR A 53 -9.09 2.40 -2.34
C TYR A 53 -10.56 2.07 -2.60
N GLU A 54 -11.22 2.86 -3.45
CA GLU A 54 -12.57 2.61 -3.97
C GLU A 54 -12.58 2.70 -5.49
N TYR A 55 -13.18 1.68 -6.11
CA TYR A 55 -13.53 1.68 -7.51
C TYR A 55 -15.05 1.80 -7.64
N SER A 56 -15.52 2.85 -8.30
CA SER A 56 -16.93 3.03 -8.65
C SER A 56 -17.05 3.63 -10.05
N LYS A 57 -18.19 3.42 -10.71
CA LYS A 57 -18.46 4.07 -12.01
C LYS A 57 -18.68 5.58 -11.86
N ASP A 58 -19.22 6.00 -10.73
CA ASP A 58 -19.59 7.40 -10.46
C ASP A 58 -18.36 8.29 -10.23
N LEU A 59 -17.23 7.70 -9.83
CA LEU A 59 -15.95 8.37 -9.63
C LEU A 59 -15.13 8.50 -10.94
N SER A 60 -15.78 8.42 -12.11
CA SER A 60 -15.18 8.19 -13.43
C SER A 60 -14.01 9.13 -13.82
N ASN A 61 -12.78 8.63 -13.66
CA ASN A 61 -11.68 8.77 -14.62
C ASN A 61 -11.01 7.41 -14.92
N ILE A 62 -11.66 6.32 -14.52
CA ILE A 62 -11.10 4.97 -14.52
C ILE A 62 -12.08 4.12 -15.34
N GLY A 63 -11.75 3.93 -16.62
CA GLY A 63 -12.65 3.46 -17.66
C GLY A 63 -13.64 2.38 -17.24
N SER A 64 -14.92 2.63 -17.52
CA SER A 64 -15.98 1.63 -17.44
C SER A 64 -15.74 0.55 -18.50
N GLY A 65 -15.41 -0.67 -18.10
CA GLY A 65 -15.31 -1.82 -19.01
C GLY A 65 -14.35 -2.89 -18.53
N ALA A 66 -14.32 -4.03 -19.23
CA ALA A 66 -13.41 -5.15 -18.99
C ALA A 66 -11.92 -4.82 -19.22
N TYR A 67 -11.57 -3.53 -19.36
CA TYR A 67 -10.20 -3.08 -19.57
C TYR A 67 -9.41 -3.20 -18.27
N LYS A 68 -8.26 -3.89 -18.36
CA LYS A 68 -7.35 -4.08 -17.23
C LYS A 68 -6.62 -2.78 -16.95
N LYS A 69 -6.70 -2.32 -15.71
CA LYS A 69 -5.89 -1.22 -15.21
C LYS A 69 -4.96 -1.69 -14.11
N SER A 70 -3.74 -1.19 -14.13
CA SER A 70 -2.81 -1.38 -13.01
C SER A 70 -2.93 -0.20 -12.06
N GLU A 71 -3.11 -0.48 -10.77
CA GLU A 71 -2.74 0.46 -9.71
C GLU A 71 -1.35 0.08 -9.26
N ASP A 72 -0.44 1.05 -9.26
CA ASP A 72 0.97 0.81 -8.95
C ASP A 72 1.43 1.76 -7.86
N GLY A 73 1.90 1.20 -6.75
CA GLY A 73 2.64 1.95 -5.75
C GLY A 73 1.80 2.63 -4.67
N ILE A 74 0.61 2.11 -4.32
CA ILE A 74 -0.18 2.65 -3.21
C ILE A 74 0.57 2.41 -1.90
N ASP A 75 0.92 3.47 -1.18
CA ASP A 75 1.59 3.35 0.11
C ASP A 75 0.63 2.75 1.15
N ILE A 76 1.01 1.60 1.72
CA ILE A 76 0.26 0.88 2.75
C ILE A 76 1.10 0.66 4.01
N THR A 77 2.22 1.37 4.16
CA THR A 77 3.20 1.18 5.24
C THR A 77 2.57 1.20 6.63
N ASP A 78 1.69 2.17 6.86
CA ASP A 78 1.03 2.38 8.15
C ASP A 78 -0.14 1.43 8.40
N TYR A 79 -0.55 0.68 7.37
CA TYR A 79 -1.67 -0.25 7.46
C TYR A 79 -1.22 -1.67 7.79
N LEU A 80 0.08 -1.95 7.65
CA LEU A 80 0.67 -3.26 7.87
C LEU A 80 1.19 -3.43 9.30
N VAL A 81 1.07 -4.64 9.81
CA VAL A 81 1.66 -5.09 11.07
C VAL A 81 2.73 -6.16 10.81
N ASN A 82 3.66 -6.33 11.75
CA ASN A 82 4.58 -7.45 11.71
C ASN A 82 3.81 -8.77 11.94
N GLY A 83 4.06 -9.77 11.10
CA GLY A 83 3.31 -11.03 11.12
C GLY A 83 2.08 -11.00 10.22
N SER A 84 0.94 -11.45 10.75
CA SER A 84 -0.28 -11.70 9.97
C SER A 84 -1.05 -10.41 9.67
N ASN A 85 -1.38 -10.23 8.40
CA ASN A 85 -2.14 -9.12 7.86
C ASN A 85 -3.35 -9.65 7.07
N GLU A 86 -4.37 -8.82 6.94
CA GLU A 86 -5.59 -9.08 6.17
C GLU A 86 -5.67 -8.15 4.95
N PHE A 87 -5.89 -8.73 3.77
CA PHE A 87 -6.33 -8.03 2.57
C PHE A 87 -7.80 -8.36 2.34
N LYS A 88 -8.64 -7.32 2.27
CA LYS A 88 -10.08 -7.50 2.11
C LYS A 88 -10.61 -6.68 0.95
N ILE A 89 -11.48 -7.31 0.17
CA ILE A 89 -12.32 -6.65 -0.82
C ILE A 89 -13.76 -6.72 -0.31
N GLU A 90 -14.44 -5.58 -0.30
CA GLU A 90 -15.88 -5.49 -0.10
C GLU A 90 -16.53 -4.79 -1.28
N SER A 91 -17.68 -5.26 -1.70
CA SER A 91 -18.37 -4.72 -2.85
C SER A 91 -19.84 -4.51 -2.57
N ARG A 92 -20.39 -3.48 -3.19
CA ARG A 92 -21.81 -3.22 -3.29
C ARG A 92 -22.19 -3.36 -4.76
N ILE A 93 -22.31 -4.61 -5.18
CA ILE A 93 -22.68 -5.00 -6.55
C ILE A 93 -24.03 -5.72 -6.46
N TRP A 94 -24.95 -5.40 -7.36
CA TRP A 94 -26.23 -6.09 -7.50
C TRP A 94 -26.45 -6.53 -8.94
N GLU A 95 -27.24 -7.59 -9.14
CA GLU A 95 -27.65 -8.00 -10.47
C GLU A 95 -28.61 -7.00 -11.09
N THR A 96 -28.58 -6.90 -12.42
CA THR A 96 -29.63 -6.20 -13.16
C THR A 96 -30.21 -7.14 -14.21
N ASN A 97 -31.43 -6.84 -14.67
CA ASN A 97 -32.11 -7.69 -15.66
C ASN A 97 -31.35 -7.86 -16.98
N THR A 98 -30.34 -7.02 -17.23
CA THR A 98 -29.61 -6.96 -18.50
C THR A 98 -28.11 -7.22 -18.35
N SER A 99 -27.61 -7.46 -17.13
CA SER A 99 -26.18 -7.69 -16.92
C SER A 99 -25.87 -8.42 -15.61
N SER A 100 -24.69 -9.04 -15.58
CA SER A 100 -24.10 -9.61 -14.38
C SER A 100 -22.80 -8.85 -14.05
N PRO A 101 -22.88 -7.76 -13.26
CA PRO A 101 -21.72 -6.96 -12.91
C PRO A 101 -20.76 -7.73 -12.00
N TYR A 102 -19.47 -7.51 -12.20
CA TYR A 102 -18.41 -8.12 -11.42
C TYR A 102 -17.18 -7.21 -11.36
N TYR A 103 -16.30 -7.52 -10.42
CA TYR A 103 -14.98 -6.92 -10.30
C TYR A 103 -13.93 -7.99 -10.00
N VAL A 104 -12.74 -7.83 -10.58
CA VAL A 104 -11.60 -8.73 -10.38
C VAL A 104 -10.37 -7.91 -10.03
N VAL A 105 -9.62 -8.40 -9.06
CA VAL A 105 -8.25 -7.98 -8.74
C VAL A 105 -7.32 -9.17 -8.98
N ARG A 106 -6.14 -8.95 -9.56
CA ARG A 106 -5.13 -9.99 -9.78
C ARG A 106 -3.73 -9.42 -9.69
N ASN A 107 -2.74 -10.31 -9.63
CA ASN A 107 -1.33 -9.94 -9.55
C ASN A 107 -1.09 -8.96 -8.39
N ILE A 108 -1.68 -9.26 -7.23
CA ILE A 108 -1.49 -8.46 -6.02
C ILE A 108 -0.06 -8.68 -5.55
N GLU A 109 0.69 -7.59 -5.47
CA GLU A 109 2.08 -7.56 -5.05
C GLU A 109 2.25 -6.49 -3.98
N ILE A 110 2.94 -6.86 -2.90
CA ILE A 110 3.44 -5.90 -1.93
C ILE A 110 4.93 -5.85 -2.16
N THR A 111 5.38 -4.72 -2.71
CA THR A 111 6.80 -4.48 -2.92
C THR A 111 7.37 -3.78 -1.70
N GLU A 112 8.55 -4.21 -1.30
CA GLU A 112 9.40 -3.54 -0.33
C GLU A 112 10.33 -2.59 -1.10
N PRO A 113 10.04 -1.28 -1.22
CA PRO A 113 11.00 -0.35 -1.73
C PRO A 113 12.22 -0.23 -0.80
N CYS A 114 13.37 -0.13 -1.49
CA CYS A 114 14.72 0.22 -1.04
C CYS A 114 14.75 0.97 0.30
N PRO A 115 15.64 0.59 1.25
CA PRO A 115 15.77 1.25 2.54
C PRO A 115 15.73 2.76 2.36
N ALA A 116 14.78 3.41 3.03
CA ALA A 116 14.70 4.85 3.05
C ALA A 116 16.11 5.36 3.40
N ILE A 117 16.70 6.18 2.52
CA ILE A 117 18.01 6.80 2.78
C ILE A 117 17.91 7.38 4.17
N ILE A 118 18.62 6.76 5.12
CA ILE A 118 18.53 7.09 6.53
C ILE A 118 18.86 8.58 6.60
N LYS A 119 17.84 9.43 6.81
CA LYS A 119 18.05 10.80 7.24
C LYS A 119 18.45 10.68 8.70
N LEU A 120 19.70 10.25 8.92
CA LEU A 120 20.34 10.33 10.21
C LEU A 120 20.13 11.77 10.68
N PRO A 121 19.59 12.01 11.89
CA PRO A 121 19.64 13.33 12.47
C PRO A 121 21.13 13.65 12.66
N ILE A 122 21.72 14.36 11.71
CA ILE A 122 23.07 14.89 11.84
C ILE A 122 22.98 16.04 12.85
N TYR A 123 22.97 15.71 14.14
CA TYR A 123 23.37 16.64 15.18
C TYR A 123 24.88 16.51 15.34
N PHE A 124 25.65 17.19 14.48
CA PHE A 124 27.04 17.52 14.81
C PHE A 124 27.03 18.58 15.92
N ASN A 125 26.75 18.16 17.15
CA ASN A 125 27.10 18.92 18.34
C ASN A 125 28.51 18.50 18.82
N VAL A 126 29.42 18.29 17.86
CA VAL A 126 30.83 18.06 18.16
C VAL A 126 31.44 19.43 18.30
N ASN A 127 31.68 19.83 19.54
CA ASN A 127 32.28 21.10 19.89
C ASN A 127 33.74 21.10 19.40
N PHE A 128 33.95 21.49 18.13
CA PHE A 128 35.25 21.52 17.45
C PHE A 128 36.32 22.28 18.27
N LEU A 129 35.89 23.24 19.09
CA LEU A 129 36.74 23.99 20.01
C LEU A 129 37.42 23.09 21.05
N THR A 130 36.71 22.09 21.58
CA THR A 130 37.27 21.15 22.57
C THR A 130 38.36 20.29 21.94
N PHE A 131 38.19 19.91 20.67
CA PHE A 131 39.19 19.12 19.95
C PHE A 131 40.47 19.94 19.66
N ILE A 132 40.32 21.22 19.28
CA ILE A 132 41.43 22.15 19.03
C ILE A 132 42.20 22.49 20.33
N LEU A 133 41.50 22.65 21.45
CA LEU A 133 42.14 22.88 22.75
C LEU A 133 42.97 21.67 23.19
N CYS A 134 42.44 20.45 23.03
CA CYS A 134 43.18 19.23 23.36
C CYS A 134 44.47 19.10 22.53
N THR A 135 44.45 19.37 21.23
CA THR A 135 45.66 19.28 20.40
C THR A 135 46.70 20.35 20.74
N MET A 136 46.28 21.56 21.13
CA MET A 136 47.19 22.60 21.62
C MET A 136 47.86 22.21 22.95
N PHE A 137 47.12 21.60 23.89
CA PHE A 137 47.72 21.11 25.15
C PHE A 137 48.77 20.02 24.94
N PHE A 138 48.61 19.17 23.92
CA PHE A 138 49.63 18.17 23.56
C PHE A 138 50.81 18.76 22.78
N ALA A 139 50.59 19.81 21.98
CA ALA A 139 51.65 20.48 21.22
C ALA A 139 52.55 21.37 22.10
N ILE A 140 52.02 21.96 23.18
CA ILE A 140 52.77 22.84 24.09
C ILE A 140 53.59 22.04 25.12
N ARG A 141 53.31 20.75 25.31
CA ARG A 141 54.03 19.86 26.25
C ARG A 141 55.28 19.18 25.66
N LYS A 142 55.86 19.71 24.58
CA LYS A 142 57.13 19.26 24.02
C LYS A 142 58.23 20.29 24.18
#